data_AF-A0A952FLT5-F1
#
_entry.id   AF-A0A952FLT5-F1
#
_cell.length_a   1.000
_cell.length_b   1.000
_cell.length_c   1.000
_cell.angle_alpha   90.00
_cell.angle_beta   90.00
_cell.angle_gamma   90.00
#
_symmetry.space_group_name_H-M   'P 1'
#
loop_
_entity.id
_entity.type
_entity.pdbx_description
1 polymer ?
#
loop_
_entity_poly.entity_id
_entity_poly.type
_entity_poly.pdbx_seq_one_letter_code
_entity_poly.pdbx_strand_id
1 'polypeptide(L)'
;MLAAALGAGDVACVEMAVPADPAAAKAAVERLRDLAQERGVAFLLRDDGALAARSACDGVVVGPGTYAAARKAVGAQAIVGVMVGTSRHEAMEAGEAGADFIGFDADAEIVSWWTEMMEVPCVAALPEADFRRVAAEGWTDAQTAVAAIRGLG
;
A
#
# COMPACT_ATOMS: atom_id res chain seq x y z
N MET A 1 13.85 3.30 12.59
CA MET A 1 12.49 2.80 12.86
C MET A 1 11.51 2.93 11.69
N LEU A 2 11.86 3.51 10.54
CA LEU A 2 11.26 3.08 9.24
C LEU A 2 12.36 2.44 8.37
N ALA A 3 13.54 3.08 8.33
CA ALA A 3 14.72 2.61 7.61
C ALA A 3 15.14 1.15 7.86
N ALA A 4 15.07 0.65 9.09
CA ALA A 4 15.46 -0.73 9.38
C ALA A 4 14.33 -1.78 9.19
N ALA A 5 13.07 -1.39 8.97
CA ALA A 5 12.00 -2.30 8.54
C ALA A 5 12.13 -2.52 7.05
N LEU A 6 12.40 -1.43 6.33
CA LEU A 6 12.73 -1.49 4.90
C LEU A 6 13.99 -2.31 4.62
N GLY A 7 14.85 -2.51 5.61
CA GLY A 7 16.05 -3.35 5.51
C GLY A 7 15.90 -4.78 6.05
N ALA A 8 14.75 -5.14 6.62
CA ALA A 8 14.54 -6.45 7.27
C ALA A 8 14.02 -7.54 6.32
N GLY A 9 13.64 -7.18 5.08
CA GLY A 9 13.12 -8.08 4.08
C GLY A 9 12.89 -7.39 2.73
N ASP A 10 12.31 -8.13 1.78
CA ASP A 10 11.93 -7.59 0.47
C ASP A 10 10.61 -6.83 0.58
N VAL A 11 10.69 -5.49 0.64
CA VAL A 11 9.55 -4.59 0.82
C VAL A 11 9.29 -3.89 -0.51
N ALA A 12 8.17 -4.21 -1.16
CA ALA A 12 7.81 -3.60 -2.44
C ALA A 12 7.34 -2.15 -2.28
N CYS A 13 6.55 -1.85 -1.25
CA CYS A 13 6.11 -0.49 -0.96
C CYS A 13 5.75 -0.26 0.51
N VAL A 14 5.58 1.02 0.86
CA VAL A 14 5.02 1.52 2.12
C VAL A 14 3.73 2.26 1.83
N GLU A 15 2.70 1.98 2.61
CA GLU A 15 1.47 2.75 2.62
C GLU A 15 1.36 3.63 3.88
N MET A 16 0.96 4.88 3.70
CA MET A 16 0.76 5.83 4.80
C MET A 16 -0.66 6.38 4.81
N ALA A 17 -1.32 6.31 5.97
CA ALA A 17 -2.53 7.05 6.26
C ALA A 17 -2.24 8.55 6.46
N VAL A 18 -3.05 9.40 5.84
CA VAL A 18 -2.84 10.85 5.87
C VAL A 18 -3.32 11.45 7.20
N PRO A 19 -2.46 12.18 7.95
CA PRO A 19 -2.86 12.89 9.15
C PRO A 19 -3.93 13.94 8.86
N ALA A 20 -4.82 14.16 9.84
CA ALA A 20 -5.90 15.15 9.69
C ALA A 20 -5.40 16.60 9.60
N ASP A 21 -4.28 16.93 10.27
CA ASP A 21 -3.65 18.24 10.16
C ASP A 21 -2.83 18.35 8.85
N PRO A 22 -3.18 19.27 7.93
CA PRO A 22 -2.51 19.39 6.64
C PRO A 22 -1.00 19.70 6.73
N ALA A 23 -0.59 20.48 7.74
CA ALA A 23 0.81 20.85 7.91
C ALA A 23 1.64 19.65 8.38
N ALA A 24 1.15 18.93 9.40
CA ALA A 24 1.75 17.67 9.85
C ALA A 24 1.74 16.61 8.73
N ALA A 25 0.65 16.52 7.94
CA ALA A 25 0.54 15.59 6.83
C ALA A 25 1.65 15.82 5.81
N LYS A 26 1.80 17.06 5.31
CA LYS A 26 2.83 17.36 4.30
C LYS A 26 4.24 17.02 4.79
N ALA A 27 4.60 17.47 6.00
CA ALA A 27 5.93 17.24 6.55
C ALA A 27 6.22 15.74 6.78
N ALA A 28 5.21 14.98 7.23
CA ALA A 28 5.34 13.55 7.40
C ALA A 28 5.48 12.82 6.05
N VAL A 29 4.68 13.18 5.05
CA VAL A 29 4.74 12.59 3.71
C VAL A 29 6.11 12.81 3.07
N GLU A 30 6.62 14.05 3.05
CA GLU A 30 7.93 14.35 2.45
C GLU A 30 9.05 13.53 3.10
N ARG A 31 9.09 13.51 4.43
CA ARG A 31 10.12 12.80 5.19
C ARG A 31 10.09 11.28 4.98
N LEU A 32 8.90 10.68 5.03
CA LEU A 32 8.76 9.23 4.95
C LEU A 32 8.89 8.72 3.51
N ARG A 33 8.41 9.50 2.53
CA ARG A 33 8.62 9.27 1.10
C ARG A 33 10.10 9.20 0.77
N ASP A 34 10.87 10.23 1.13
CA ASP A 34 12.30 10.29 0.78
C ASP A 34 13.04 9.09 1.36
N LEU A 35 12.74 8.72 2.61
CA LEU A 35 13.35 7.56 3.25
C LEU A 35 13.03 6.24 2.55
N ALA A 36 11.80 6.06 2.05
CA ALA A 36 11.39 4.87 1.32
C ALA A 36 12.03 4.83 -0.07
N GLN A 37 11.93 5.92 -0.84
CA GLN A 37 12.42 6.01 -2.21
C GLN A 37 13.96 5.91 -2.29
N GLU A 38 14.70 6.46 -1.32
CA GLU A 38 16.16 6.28 -1.18
C GLU A 38 16.58 4.80 -1.10
N ARG A 39 15.66 3.93 -0.70
CA ARG A 39 15.86 2.47 -0.57
C ARG A 39 15.24 1.68 -1.71
N GLY A 40 14.74 2.36 -2.74
CA GLY A 40 14.04 1.72 -3.86
C GLY A 40 12.67 1.15 -3.49
N VAL A 41 12.10 1.57 -2.37
CA VAL A 41 10.77 1.15 -1.91
C VAL A 41 9.75 2.21 -2.31
N ALA A 42 8.69 1.80 -3.01
CA ALA A 42 7.64 2.72 -3.43
C ALA A 42 6.86 3.26 -2.21
N PHE A 43 6.45 4.53 -2.27
CA PHE A 43 5.70 5.19 -1.21
C PHE A 43 4.30 5.59 -1.70
N LEU A 44 3.28 5.00 -1.10
CA LEU A 44 1.88 5.16 -1.47
C LEU A 44 1.09 5.86 -0.34
N LEU A 45 0.15 6.72 -0.71
CA LEU A 45 -0.79 7.30 0.26
C LEU A 45 -2.12 6.60 0.25
N ARG A 46 -2.73 6.45 1.43
CA ARG A 46 -4.10 5.97 1.56
C ARG A 46 -5.09 7.08 1.22
N ASP A 47 -6.05 6.77 0.35
CA ASP A 47 -7.26 7.54 0.00
C ASP A 47 -7.09 8.95 -0.58
N ASP A 48 -5.94 9.62 -0.46
CA ASP A 48 -5.70 10.99 -0.97
C ASP A 48 -4.78 10.99 -2.20
N GLY A 49 -5.34 10.62 -3.36
CA GLY A 49 -4.62 10.62 -4.63
C GLY A 49 -4.14 12.02 -5.06
N ALA A 50 -4.88 13.08 -4.69
CA ALA A 50 -4.46 14.44 -4.97
C ALA A 50 -3.22 14.84 -4.15
N LEU A 51 -3.10 14.35 -2.90
CA LEU A 51 -1.92 14.57 -2.06
C LEU A 51 -0.75 13.75 -2.56
N ALA A 52 -0.99 12.51 -2.99
CA ALA A 52 0.03 11.66 -3.56
C ALA A 52 0.69 12.33 -4.78
N ALA A 53 -0.13 12.79 -5.72
CA ALA A 53 0.33 13.45 -6.94
C ALA A 53 1.16 14.72 -6.65
N ARG A 54 0.67 15.61 -5.78
CA ARG A 54 1.36 16.89 -5.48
C ARG A 54 2.59 16.71 -4.59
N SER A 55 2.70 15.57 -3.91
CA SER A 55 3.81 15.27 -2.98
C SER A 55 4.79 14.27 -3.57
N ALA A 56 4.80 14.05 -4.88
CA ALA A 56 5.73 13.14 -5.57
C ALA A 56 5.78 11.72 -4.97
N CYS A 57 4.65 11.26 -4.42
CA CYS A 57 4.51 9.87 -4.01
C CYS A 57 4.42 8.99 -5.27
N ASP A 58 4.80 7.72 -5.13
CA ASP A 58 4.77 6.77 -6.25
C ASP A 58 3.34 6.36 -6.62
N GLY A 59 2.38 6.55 -5.70
CA GLY A 59 0.98 6.21 -5.96
C GLY A 59 0.04 6.36 -4.77
N VAL A 60 -1.11 5.72 -4.90
CA VAL A 60 -2.21 5.77 -3.93
C VAL A 60 -2.80 4.36 -3.73
N VAL A 61 -3.26 4.09 -2.51
CA VAL A 61 -4.07 2.91 -2.18
C VAL A 61 -5.46 3.38 -1.81
N VAL A 62 -6.49 2.77 -2.39
CA VAL A 62 -7.90 3.17 -2.20
C VAL A 62 -8.82 1.98 -1.96
N GLY A 63 -10.05 2.23 -1.54
CA GLY A 63 -11.09 1.20 -1.37
C GLY A 63 -11.83 0.84 -2.67
N PRO A 64 -12.72 -0.17 -2.62
CA PRO A 64 -13.51 -0.61 -3.77
C PRO A 64 -14.35 0.52 -4.38
N GLY A 65 -14.56 0.46 -5.70
CA GLY A 65 -15.38 1.46 -6.41
C GLY A 65 -14.76 2.84 -6.60
N THR A 66 -13.55 3.10 -6.07
CA THR A 66 -12.91 4.43 -6.15
C THR A 66 -11.75 4.52 -7.15
N TYR A 67 -11.38 3.40 -7.79
CA TYR A 67 -10.24 3.31 -8.71
C TYR A 67 -10.22 4.42 -9.77
N ALA A 68 -11.33 4.65 -10.48
CA ALA A 68 -11.37 5.63 -11.57
C ALA A 68 -11.05 7.06 -11.09
N ALA A 69 -11.52 7.42 -9.90
CA ALA A 69 -11.23 8.72 -9.29
C ALA A 69 -9.74 8.81 -8.87
N ALA A 70 -9.21 7.73 -8.28
CA ALA A 70 -7.82 7.62 -7.89
C ALA A 70 -6.88 7.76 -9.10
N ARG A 71 -7.10 6.96 -10.15
CA ARG A 71 -6.35 6.99 -11.41
C ARG A 71 -6.38 8.37 -12.06
N LYS A 72 -7.53 9.04 -12.07
CA LYS A 72 -7.64 10.41 -12.58
C LYS A 72 -6.80 11.40 -11.76
N ALA A 73 -6.74 11.24 -10.43
CA ALA A 73 -6.01 12.13 -9.55
C ALA A 73 -4.49 11.97 -9.65
N VAL A 74 -4.00 10.73 -9.70
CA VAL A 74 -2.55 10.44 -9.72
C VAL A 74 -1.95 10.36 -11.13
N GLY A 75 -2.78 10.25 -12.16
CA GLY A 75 -2.35 10.14 -13.55
C GLY A 75 -2.00 8.71 -13.96
N ALA A 76 -1.56 8.56 -15.21
CA ALA A 76 -1.40 7.25 -15.85
C ALA A 76 -0.18 6.45 -15.39
N GLN A 77 0.82 7.10 -14.80
CA GLN A 77 2.13 6.47 -14.48
C GLN A 77 2.26 6.09 -13.01
N ALA A 78 1.46 6.68 -12.12
CA ALA A 78 1.52 6.39 -10.70
C ALA A 78 0.84 5.06 -10.36
N ILE A 79 1.24 4.42 -9.27
CA ILE A 79 0.68 3.16 -8.79
C ILE A 79 -0.72 3.42 -8.19
N VAL A 80 -1.69 2.57 -8.49
CA VAL A 80 -3.03 2.57 -7.89
C VAL A 80 -3.35 1.15 -7.40
N GLY A 81 -3.28 0.96 -6.09
CA GLY A 81 -3.72 -0.26 -5.42
C GLY A 81 -5.16 -0.16 -4.92
N VAL A 82 -5.89 -1.28 -4.90
CA VAL A 82 -7.25 -1.33 -4.35
C VAL A 82 -7.35 -2.38 -3.23
N MET A 83 -7.68 -1.94 -2.02
CA MET A 83 -7.93 -2.81 -0.87
C MET A 83 -9.38 -3.30 -0.89
N VAL A 84 -9.60 -4.61 -0.96
CA VAL A 84 -10.92 -5.25 -1.11
C VAL A 84 -11.26 -6.24 0.02
N GLY A 85 -10.40 -6.35 1.04
CA GLY A 85 -10.61 -7.25 2.19
C GLY A 85 -10.65 -8.71 1.75
N THR A 86 -11.81 -9.36 1.84
CA THR A 86 -12.00 -10.77 1.42
C THR A 86 -12.97 -10.93 0.24
N SER A 87 -13.29 -9.83 -0.45
CA SER A 87 -14.28 -9.84 -1.54
C SER A 87 -13.66 -10.20 -2.89
N ARG A 88 -14.00 -11.38 -3.42
CA ARG A 88 -13.60 -11.80 -4.77
C ARG A 88 -14.22 -10.94 -5.87
N HIS A 89 -15.47 -10.50 -5.67
CA HIS A 89 -16.16 -9.69 -6.67
C HIS A 89 -15.52 -8.31 -6.82
N GLU A 90 -15.28 -7.62 -5.71
CA GLU A 90 -14.62 -6.31 -5.72
C GLU A 90 -13.17 -6.41 -6.23
N ALA A 91 -12.49 -7.51 -5.93
CA ALA A 91 -11.16 -7.80 -6.49
C ALA A 91 -11.19 -7.86 -8.03
N MET A 92 -12.12 -8.64 -8.58
CA MET A 92 -12.29 -8.76 -10.04
C MET A 92 -12.61 -7.43 -10.69
N GLU A 93 -13.57 -6.67 -10.13
CA GLU A 93 -13.94 -5.35 -10.64
C GLU A 93 -12.75 -4.38 -10.64
N ALA A 94 -11.97 -4.36 -9.55
CA ALA A 94 -10.80 -3.51 -9.45
C ALA A 94 -9.69 -3.92 -10.43
N GLY A 95 -9.46 -5.23 -10.61
CA GLY A 95 -8.49 -5.78 -11.57
C GLY A 95 -8.88 -5.43 -13.01
N GLU A 96 -10.14 -5.63 -13.37
CA GLU A 96 -10.68 -5.26 -14.69
C GLU A 96 -10.61 -3.75 -14.96
N ALA A 97 -10.79 -2.93 -13.92
CA ALA A 97 -10.65 -1.49 -14.03
C ALA A 97 -9.19 -1.03 -14.29
N GLY A 98 -8.21 -1.90 -13.99
CA GLY A 98 -6.78 -1.65 -14.22
C GLY A 98 -6.00 -1.25 -12.96
N ALA A 99 -6.44 -1.70 -11.78
CA ALA A 99 -5.63 -1.60 -10.57
C ALA A 99 -4.26 -2.27 -10.77
N ASP A 100 -3.20 -1.62 -10.29
CA ASP A 100 -1.82 -2.13 -10.39
C ASP A 100 -1.59 -3.31 -9.42
N PHE A 101 -2.36 -3.37 -8.34
CA PHE A 101 -2.45 -4.54 -7.46
C PHE A 101 -3.76 -4.56 -6.68
N ILE A 102 -4.14 -5.75 -6.21
CA ILE A 102 -5.28 -5.97 -5.31
C ILE A 102 -4.80 -6.30 -3.90
N GLY A 103 -5.36 -5.65 -2.89
CA GLY A 103 -5.08 -5.95 -1.50
C GLY A 103 -6.18 -6.72 -0.81
N PHE A 104 -5.83 -7.88 -0.29
CA PHE A 104 -6.70 -8.71 0.51
C PHE A 104 -6.33 -8.62 2.00
N ASP A 105 -7.27 -8.96 2.88
CA ASP A 105 -6.89 -9.33 4.24
C ASP A 105 -6.00 -10.59 4.18
N ALA A 106 -5.14 -10.80 5.18
CA ALA A 106 -4.20 -11.92 5.24
C ALA A 106 -4.87 -13.30 5.47
N ASP A 107 -5.78 -13.65 4.58
CA ASP A 107 -6.43 -14.96 4.46
C ASP A 107 -5.75 -15.75 3.33
N ALA A 108 -5.19 -16.90 3.66
CA ALA A 108 -4.43 -17.71 2.71
C ALA A 108 -5.31 -18.28 1.58
N GLU A 109 -6.60 -18.54 1.83
CA GLU A 109 -7.49 -19.12 0.82
C GLU A 109 -7.73 -18.13 -0.32
N ILE A 110 -8.04 -16.87 0.01
CA ILE A 110 -8.33 -15.87 -1.03
C ILE A 110 -7.08 -15.46 -1.80
N VAL A 111 -5.93 -15.36 -1.12
CA VAL A 111 -4.67 -15.05 -1.79
C VAL A 111 -4.27 -16.19 -2.73
N SER A 112 -4.34 -17.45 -2.30
CA SER A 112 -4.03 -18.60 -3.17
C SER A 112 -4.93 -18.59 -4.40
N TRP A 113 -6.24 -18.45 -4.19
CA TRP A 113 -7.22 -18.38 -5.28
C TRP A 113 -6.91 -17.28 -6.29
N TRP A 114 -6.57 -16.08 -5.82
CA TRP A 114 -6.23 -14.97 -6.72
C TRP A 114 -4.96 -15.25 -7.51
N THR A 115 -3.89 -15.70 -6.85
CA THR A 115 -2.61 -16.00 -7.50
C THR A 115 -2.67 -17.16 -8.51
N GLU A 116 -3.62 -18.08 -8.34
CA GLU A 116 -3.84 -19.17 -9.29
C GLU A 116 -4.65 -18.75 -10.52
N MET A 117 -5.48 -17.72 -10.38
CA MET A 117 -6.50 -17.39 -11.38
C MET A 117 -6.29 -16.07 -12.12
N MET A 118 -5.48 -15.17 -11.57
CA MET A 118 -5.36 -13.79 -12.05
C MET A 118 -3.91 -13.41 -12.30
N GLU A 119 -3.68 -12.55 -13.30
CA GLU A 119 -2.35 -12.00 -13.60
C GLU A 119 -2.03 -10.73 -12.80
N VAL A 120 -3.07 -9.99 -12.38
CA VAL A 120 -2.89 -8.76 -11.59
C VAL A 120 -2.27 -9.12 -10.24
N PRO A 121 -1.15 -8.48 -9.84
CA PRO A 121 -0.52 -8.76 -8.55
C PRO A 121 -1.48 -8.59 -7.37
N CYS A 122 -1.28 -9.35 -6.30
CA CYS A 122 -1.99 -9.13 -5.05
C CYS A 122 -1.10 -9.06 -3.83
N VAL A 123 -1.63 -8.46 -2.76
CA VAL A 123 -0.94 -8.25 -1.49
C VAL A 123 -1.82 -8.76 -0.36
N ALA A 124 -1.20 -9.31 0.68
CA ALA A 124 -1.86 -9.70 1.91
C ALA A 124 -1.63 -8.62 2.96
N ALA A 125 -2.69 -7.89 3.32
CA ALA A 125 -2.66 -6.89 4.38
C ALA A 125 -2.89 -7.56 5.73
N LEU A 126 -1.91 -7.37 6.62
CA LEU A 126 -2.04 -7.76 8.02
C LEU A 126 -2.66 -6.60 8.81
N PRO A 127 -3.52 -6.88 9.80
CA PRO A 127 -3.94 -5.88 10.78
C PRO A 127 -2.71 -5.22 11.43
N GLU A 128 -2.80 -3.94 11.75
CA GLU A 128 -1.67 -3.19 12.34
C GLU A 128 -1.10 -3.87 13.60
N ALA A 129 -1.96 -4.44 14.45
CA ALA A 129 -1.56 -5.16 15.65
C ALA A 129 -0.77 -6.45 15.34
N ASP A 130 -1.13 -7.14 14.26
CA ASP A 130 -0.46 -8.38 13.84
C ASP A 130 0.81 -8.08 13.06
N PHE A 131 0.85 -6.98 12.30
CA PHE A 131 2.07 -6.44 11.73
C PHE A 131 3.10 -6.15 12.83
N ARG A 132 2.69 -5.58 13.95
CA ARG A 132 3.56 -5.36 15.13
C ARG A 132 4.07 -6.67 15.74
N ARG A 133 3.29 -7.76 15.72
CA ARG A 133 3.72 -9.07 16.23
C ARG A 133 4.73 -9.75 15.30
N VAL A 134 4.45 -9.76 14.00
CA VAL A 134 5.37 -10.28 12.97
C VAL A 134 6.66 -9.46 12.94
N ALA A 135 6.58 -8.14 13.14
CA ALA A 135 7.73 -7.27 13.29
C ALA A 135 8.46 -7.47 14.64
N ALA A 136 7.78 -7.80 15.75
CA ALA A 136 8.40 -7.95 17.07
C ALA A 136 9.36 -9.14 17.21
N GLU A 137 9.30 -10.13 16.32
CA GLU A 137 10.35 -11.16 16.20
C GLU A 137 11.67 -10.62 15.61
N GLY A 138 11.71 -9.32 15.26
CA GLY A 138 12.90 -8.63 14.79
C GLY A 138 12.79 -7.12 14.57
N TRP A 139 12.06 -6.33 15.37
CA TRP A 139 12.05 -4.86 15.27
C TRP A 139 11.30 -4.09 16.38
N THR A 140 11.84 -2.94 16.81
CA THR A 140 11.35 -2.16 17.95
C THR A 140 11.03 -0.70 17.61
N ASP A 141 9.73 -0.41 17.81
CA ASP A 141 9.02 0.87 17.89
C ASP A 141 8.25 1.30 16.61
N ALA A 142 7.08 1.95 16.77
CA ALA A 142 6.05 2.16 15.75
C ALA A 142 5.32 3.50 15.94
N GLN A 143 5.29 4.38 14.92
CA GLN A 143 4.42 5.56 14.99
C GLN A 143 3.66 6.00 13.73
N THR A 144 3.96 5.59 12.49
CA THR A 144 2.98 5.65 11.35
C THR A 144 3.61 5.16 10.05
N ALA A 145 3.27 3.94 9.64
CA ALA A 145 3.35 3.36 8.29
C ALA A 145 2.86 1.91 8.42
N VAL A 146 1.78 1.53 7.73
CA VAL A 146 1.24 0.17 7.80
C VAL A 146 1.53 -0.57 6.50
N ALA A 147 2.00 -1.80 6.67
CA ALA A 147 2.22 -2.87 5.70
C ALA A 147 3.40 -2.70 4.72
N ALA A 148 4.45 -3.46 5.01
CA ALA A 148 5.40 -3.94 4.02
C ALA A 148 4.69 -4.94 3.10
N ILE A 149 4.56 -4.59 1.84
CA ILE A 149 4.05 -5.49 0.81
C ILE A 149 5.18 -6.43 0.40
N ARG A 150 5.07 -7.72 0.72
CA ARG A 150 5.89 -8.76 0.08
C ARG A 150 5.30 -8.99 -1.31
N GLY A 151 6.02 -8.62 -2.36
CA GLY A 151 5.73 -9.11 -3.70
C GLY A 151 5.93 -10.63 -3.71
N LEU A 152 4.88 -11.39 -4.03
CA LEU A 152 5.04 -12.80 -4.36
C LEU A 152 5.52 -12.85 -5.81
N GLY A 153 6.84 -12.93 -5.99
CA GLY A 153 7.50 -13.32 -7.23
C GLY A 153 7.89 -14.79 -7.23
#